data_AF-A0A940XU34-F1
#
_entry.id   AF-A0A940XU34-F1
#
_cell.length_a   1.000
_cell.length_b   1.000
_cell.length_c   1.000
_cell.angle_alpha   90.00
_cell.angle_beta   90.00
_cell.angle_gamma   90.00
#
_symmetry.space_group_name_H-M   'P 1'
#
loop_
_entity.id
_entity.type
_entity.pdbx_description
1 polymer ?
#
loop_
_entity_poly.entity_id
_entity_poly.type
_entity_poly.pdbx_seq_one_letter_code
_entity_poly.pdbx_strand_id
1 'polypeptide(L)'
;MTAVMPQAGPAGMLAGLRRAGYTVEQSGNFAVFDYLVEVGPRAGTTVRVGLELVPDWPLSAPHGPHISPCLGHPQGAVHTSPLGQEWEHWSRPPSDWAQDRTVRGYLRHLRTLFTQLGNGSCA
;
A
#
# COMPACT_ATOMS: atom_id res chain seq x y z
N MET A 1 27.82 12.05 -7.76
CA MET A 1 26.63 11.18 -7.65
C MET A 1 25.42 12.08 -7.67
N THR A 2 24.68 12.13 -8.78
CA THR A 2 23.51 13.00 -8.90
C THR A 2 22.37 12.36 -8.11
N ALA A 3 21.95 12.98 -7.02
CA ALA A 3 20.77 12.54 -6.29
C ALA A 3 19.56 12.70 -7.23
N VAL A 4 19.00 11.58 -7.69
CA VAL A 4 17.74 11.58 -8.44
C VAL A 4 16.68 12.10 -7.48
N MET A 5 16.25 13.35 -7.67
CA MET A 5 15.15 13.89 -6.88
C MET A 5 13.93 12.99 -7.08
N PRO A 6 13.20 12.61 -6.02
CA PRO A 6 11.94 11.91 -6.20
C PRO A 6 11.02 12.84 -6.99
N GLN A 7 10.62 12.39 -8.17
CA GLN A 7 9.60 13.07 -8.97
C GLN A 7 8.36 13.25 -8.09
N ALA A 8 7.72 14.42 -8.15
CA ALA A 8 6.51 14.71 -7.38
C ALA A 8 5.26 14.13 -8.08
N GLY A 9 4.17 14.03 -7.34
CA GLY A 9 2.87 13.58 -7.80
C GLY A 9 2.80 12.09 -8.14
N PRO A 10 1.71 11.66 -8.82
CA PRO A 10 1.43 10.26 -9.14
C PRO A 10 2.57 9.55 -9.88
N ALA A 11 3.19 10.22 -10.84
CA ALA A 11 4.32 9.67 -11.60
C ALA A 11 5.51 9.34 -10.69
N GLY A 12 5.74 10.18 -9.68
CA GLY A 12 6.74 9.97 -8.65
C GLY A 12 6.56 8.71 -7.83
N MET A 13 5.33 8.49 -7.39
CA MET A 13 4.94 7.31 -6.64
C MET A 13 5.11 6.04 -7.48
N LEU A 14 4.58 6.02 -8.71
CA LEU A 14 4.73 4.90 -9.64
C LEU A 14 6.19 4.57 -9.92
N ALA A 15 7.02 5.59 -10.19
CA ALA A 15 8.44 5.41 -10.42
C ALA A 15 9.16 4.90 -9.17
N GLY A 16 8.75 5.36 -7.98
CA GLY A 16 9.28 4.88 -6.70
C GLY A 16 8.99 3.40 -6.44
N LEU A 17 7.75 2.96 -6.71
CA LEU A 17 7.34 1.56 -6.59
C LEU A 17 8.10 0.66 -7.58
N ARG A 18 8.24 1.10 -8.83
CA ARG A 18 9.05 0.38 -9.84
C ARG A 18 10.52 0.27 -9.44
N ARG A 19 11.11 1.34 -8.89
CA ARG A 19 12.49 1.30 -8.35
C ARG A 19 12.64 0.40 -7.14
N ALA A 20 11.57 0.19 -6.37
CA ALA A 20 11.55 -0.76 -5.26
C ALA A 20 11.42 -2.22 -5.72
N GLY A 21 11.32 -2.48 -7.03
CA GLY A 21 11.29 -3.81 -7.62
C GLY A 21 9.89 -4.35 -7.92
N TYR A 22 8.85 -3.53 -7.76
CA TYR A 22 7.48 -3.95 -8.04
C TYR A 22 7.11 -3.72 -9.51
N THR A 23 6.42 -4.70 -10.09
CA THR A 23 5.66 -4.50 -11.33
C THR A 23 4.35 -3.81 -10.97
N VAL A 24 4.21 -2.55 -11.40
CA VAL A 24 3.07 -1.69 -11.02
C VAL A 24 2.20 -1.41 -12.23
N GLU A 25 0.93 -1.78 -12.11
CA GLU A 25 -0.15 -1.46 -13.02
C GLU A 25 -0.91 -0.24 -12.50
N GLN A 26 -1.27 0.69 -13.39
CA GLN A 26 -2.16 1.78 -13.03
C GLN A 26 -3.59 1.39 -13.37
N SER A 27 -4.47 1.37 -12.37
CA SER A 27 -5.90 1.13 -12.53
C SER A 27 -6.67 2.37 -12.06
N GLY A 28 -7.09 3.21 -13.02
CA GLY A 28 -7.68 4.51 -12.72
C GLY A 28 -6.74 5.40 -11.90
N ASN A 29 -7.18 5.79 -10.69
CA ASN A 29 -6.37 6.58 -9.74
C ASN A 29 -5.58 5.72 -8.75
N PHE A 30 -5.35 4.44 -9.03
CA PHE A 30 -4.64 3.53 -8.14
C PHE A 30 -3.40 2.95 -8.79
N ALA A 31 -2.32 2.82 -8.01
CA ALA A 31 -1.17 2.00 -8.29
C ALA A 31 -1.41 0.60 -7.70
N VAL A 32 -1.54 -0.40 -8.57
CA VAL A 32 -1.78 -1.80 -8.19
C VAL A 32 -0.54 -2.63 -8.44
N PHE A 33 -0.12 -3.43 -7.45
CA PHE A 33 1.03 -4.31 -7.57
C PHE A 33 0.90 -5.52 -6.66
N ASP A 34 1.62 -6.59 -7.00
CA ASP A 34 1.72 -7.78 -6.17
C ASP A 34 2.73 -7.55 -5.04
N TYR A 35 2.33 -7.90 -3.83
CA TYR A 35 3.11 -7.71 -2.61
C TYR A 35 3.27 -9.05 -1.89
N LEU A 36 4.52 -9.47 -1.73
CA LEU A 36 4.86 -10.62 -0.90
C LEU A 36 4.79 -10.21 0.58
N VAL A 37 3.89 -10.84 1.32
CA VAL A 37 3.79 -10.63 2.76
C VAL A 37 4.99 -11.31 3.44
N GLU A 38 5.91 -10.51 3.96
CA GLU A 38 7.14 -11.01 4.58
C GLU A 38 6.98 -11.41 6.05
N VAL A 39 5.92 -10.92 6.73
CA VAL A 39 5.77 -10.98 8.19
C VAL A 39 4.31 -11.16 8.60
N GLY A 40 4.10 -11.70 9.81
CA GLY A 40 2.77 -11.91 10.38
C GLY A 40 2.11 -13.22 9.95
N PRO A 41 0.83 -13.44 10.28
CA PRO A 41 0.13 -14.70 10.04
C PRO A 41 0.00 -15.14 8.58
N ARG A 42 0.11 -14.19 7.64
CA ARG A 42 0.01 -14.43 6.20
C ARG A 42 1.38 -14.43 5.52
N ALA A 43 2.47 -14.55 6.28
CA ALA A 43 3.82 -14.57 5.73
C ALA A 43 4.01 -15.66 4.66
N GLY A 44 4.73 -15.33 3.59
CA GLY A 44 4.96 -16.20 2.45
C GLY A 44 3.83 -16.21 1.41
N THR A 45 2.74 -15.48 1.64
CA THR A 45 1.65 -15.32 0.66
C THR A 45 1.83 -14.05 -0.15
N THR A 46 1.39 -14.09 -1.40
CA THR A 46 1.33 -12.91 -2.27
C THR A 46 -0.11 -12.37 -2.26
N VAL A 47 -0.23 -11.07 -2.02
CA VAL A 47 -1.50 -10.34 -2.06
C VAL A 47 -1.38 -9.18 -3.05
N ARG A 48 -2.50 -8.71 -3.58
CA ARG A 48 -2.51 -7.51 -4.43
C ARG A 48 -2.74 -6.30 -3.55
N VAL A 49 -1.91 -5.28 -3.73
CA VAL A 49 -2.01 -4.00 -3.02
C VAL A 49 -2.30 -2.91 -4.03
N GLY A 50 -3.37 -2.16 -3.78
CA GLY A 50 -3.75 -0.95 -4.50
C GLY A 50 -3.50 0.27 -3.61
N LEU A 51 -2.74 1.24 -4.09
CA LEU A 51 -2.52 2.50 -3.38
C LEU A 51 -3.08 3.65 -4.20
N GLU A 52 -3.81 4.55 -3.56
CA GLU A 52 -4.30 5.74 -4.24
C GLU A 52 -3.14 6.63 -4.69
N LEU A 53 -3.22 7.11 -5.93
CA LEU A 53 -2.27 8.06 -6.51
C LEU A 53 -2.63 9.47 -6.04
N VAL A 54 -1.83 9.97 -5.10
CA VAL A 54 -2.06 11.28 -4.48
C VAL A 54 -1.41 12.39 -5.32
N PRO A 55 -2.13 13.48 -5.66
CA PRO A 55 -1.62 14.53 -6.55
C PRO A 55 -0.43 15.32 -5.97
N ASP A 56 -0.36 15.48 -4.66
CA ASP A 56 0.66 16.25 -3.94
C ASP A 56 1.81 15.37 -3.41
N TRP A 57 1.90 14.11 -3.86
CA TRP A 57 2.98 13.20 -3.46
C TRP A 57 4.38 13.85 -3.62
N PRO A 58 5.30 13.70 -2.65
CA PRO A 58 5.19 12.90 -1.42
C PRO A 58 4.73 13.69 -0.19
N LEU A 59 4.11 14.87 -0.35
CA LEU A 59 3.67 15.69 0.80
C LEU A 59 2.62 14.96 1.63
N SER A 60 1.59 14.43 0.98
CA SER A 60 0.59 13.56 1.60
C SER A 60 0.83 12.09 1.24
N ALA A 61 0.53 11.20 2.19
CA ALA A 61 0.51 9.76 1.95
C ALA A 61 -0.86 9.33 1.41
N PRO A 62 -0.93 8.18 0.72
CA PRO A 62 -2.21 7.51 0.48
C PRO A 62 -2.97 7.26 1.79
N HIS A 63 -4.30 7.42 1.76
CA HIS A 63 -5.18 7.28 2.92
C HIS A 63 -5.18 5.89 3.56
N GLY A 64 -4.73 4.89 2.82
CA GLY A 64 -4.64 3.52 3.26
C GLY A 64 -4.45 2.58 2.07
N PRO A 65 -4.04 1.32 2.30
CA PRO A 65 -3.95 0.35 1.24
C PRO A 65 -5.30 -0.29 0.94
N HIS A 66 -5.51 -0.58 -0.34
CA HIS A 66 -6.52 -1.49 -0.82
C HIS A 66 -5.90 -2.87 -0.97
N ILE A 67 -6.52 -3.90 -0.42
CA ILE A 67 -5.95 -5.26 -0.36
C ILE A 67 -6.89 -6.24 -1.06
N SER A 68 -6.31 -7.17 -1.81
CA SER A 68 -7.01 -8.33 -2.39
C SER A 68 -6.15 -9.60 -2.26
N PRO A 69 -6.73 -10.76 -1.92
CA PRO A 69 -8.13 -10.97 -1.53
C PRO A 69 -8.48 -10.27 -0.21
N CYS A 70 -9.77 -10.18 0.14
CA CYS A 70 -10.20 -9.63 1.43
C CYS A 70 -9.64 -10.46 2.59
N LEU A 71 -8.87 -9.83 3.47
CA LEU A 71 -8.27 -10.48 4.64
C LEU A 71 -8.94 -10.03 5.94
N GLY A 72 -9.61 -8.88 5.92
CA GLY A 72 -10.01 -8.14 7.11
C GLY A 72 -8.81 -7.54 7.85
N HIS A 73 -9.10 -6.63 8.77
CA HIS A 73 -8.10 -6.07 9.68
C HIS A 73 -8.65 -6.07 11.12
N PRO A 74 -7.90 -6.56 12.12
CA PRO A 74 -8.44 -6.84 13.46
C PRO A 74 -8.93 -5.61 14.22
N GLN A 75 -8.45 -4.44 13.84
CA GLN A 75 -8.85 -3.16 14.44
C GLN A 75 -10.06 -2.53 13.72
N GLY A 76 -10.70 -3.24 12.78
CA GLY A 76 -11.81 -2.73 11.97
C GLY A 76 -11.38 -1.64 10.98
N ALA A 77 -12.33 -0.75 10.63
CA ALA A 77 -12.20 0.28 9.60
C ALA A 77 -11.79 -0.26 8.22
N VAL A 78 -12.39 -1.40 7.89
CA VAL A 78 -12.32 -2.04 6.58
C VAL A 78 -13.54 -1.58 5.80
N HIS A 79 -13.33 -1.04 4.61
CA HIS A 79 -14.38 -0.52 3.74
C HIS A 79 -14.36 -1.24 2.40
N THR A 80 -15.46 -1.13 1.65
CA THR A 80 -15.49 -1.58 0.26
C THR A 80 -14.50 -0.77 -0.58
N SER A 81 -13.79 -1.45 -1.46
CA SER A 81 -12.84 -0.82 -2.37
C SER A 81 -13.50 -0.50 -3.71
N PRO A 82 -13.20 0.64 -4.34
CA PRO A 82 -13.62 0.93 -5.71
C PRO A 82 -12.93 0.03 -6.75
N LEU A 83 -11.88 -0.72 -6.38
CA LEU A 83 -11.16 -1.64 -7.28
C LEU A 83 -11.93 -2.95 -7.57
N GLY A 84 -13.00 -3.24 -6.84
CA GLY A 84 -13.85 -4.40 -7.06
C GLY A 84 -14.29 -5.09 -5.76
N GLN A 85 -15.13 -6.11 -5.88
CA GLN A 85 -15.72 -6.82 -4.74
C GLN A 85 -14.71 -7.69 -3.97
N GLU A 86 -13.64 -8.13 -4.63
CA GLU A 86 -12.55 -8.90 -4.02
C GLU A 86 -11.51 -8.03 -3.31
N TRP A 87 -11.77 -6.72 -3.24
CA TRP A 87 -10.89 -5.73 -2.67
C TRP A 87 -11.54 -5.08 -1.45
N GLU A 88 -10.72 -4.82 -0.45
CA GLU A 88 -11.09 -4.04 0.73
C GLU A 88 -10.13 -2.88 0.93
N HIS A 89 -10.61 -1.76 1.45
CA HIS A 89 -9.80 -0.60 1.80
C HIS A 89 -9.59 -0.57 3.31
N TRP A 90 -8.32 -0.55 3.74
CA TRP A 90 -7.98 -0.35 5.14
C TRP A 90 -7.71 1.13 5.38
N SER A 91 -8.63 1.82 6.07
CA SER A 91 -8.48 3.24 6.42
C SER A 91 -7.42 3.43 7.52
N ARG A 92 -6.16 3.24 7.12
CA ARG A 92 -4.96 3.18 7.99
C ARG A 92 -3.81 3.92 7.31
N PRO A 93 -3.85 5.27 7.30
CA PRO A 93 -2.72 6.05 6.80
C PRO A 93 -1.51 5.88 7.72
N PRO A 94 -0.27 5.98 7.19
CA PRO A 94 0.94 5.96 8.01
C PRO A 94 0.99 7.17 8.96
N SER A 95 0.91 6.93 10.28
CA SER A 95 0.92 7.98 11.32
C SER A 95 2.19 8.82 11.29
N ASP A 96 3.34 8.20 10.97
CA ASP A 96 4.65 8.85 10.98
C ASP A 96 5.12 9.23 9.56
N TRP A 97 4.20 9.50 8.63
CA TRP A 97 4.54 9.80 7.24
C TRP A 97 5.58 10.92 7.09
N ALA A 98 5.49 11.95 7.92
CA ALA A 98 6.41 13.07 7.90
C ALA A 98 7.88 12.68 8.14
N GLN A 99 8.15 11.53 8.76
CA GLN A 99 9.50 11.04 9.08
C GLN A 99 10.19 10.35 7.90
N ASP A 100 9.44 9.66 7.04
CA ASP A 100 9.99 8.99 5.85
C ASP A 100 8.98 9.04 4.70
N ARG A 101 8.98 10.17 3.98
CA ARG A 101 8.11 10.45 2.82
C ARG A 101 8.58 9.75 1.55
N THR A 102 8.81 8.43 1.64
CA THR A 102 9.28 7.61 0.52
C THR A 102 8.43 6.36 0.36
N VAL A 103 8.52 5.75 -0.83
CA VAL A 103 7.93 4.43 -1.06
C VAL A 103 8.44 3.41 -0.04
N ARG A 104 9.73 3.44 0.31
CA ARG A 104 10.29 2.54 1.32
C ARG A 104 9.63 2.76 2.70
N GLY A 105 9.41 4.02 3.08
CA GLY A 105 8.68 4.36 4.30
C GLY A 105 7.26 3.79 4.29
N TYR A 106 6.56 3.92 3.17
CA TYR A 106 5.21 3.35 3.01
C TYR A 106 5.21 1.82 3.04
N LEU A 107 6.16 1.15 2.37
CA LEU A 107 6.28 -0.32 2.41
C LEU A 107 6.58 -0.83 3.83
N ARG A 108 7.36 -0.09 4.62
CA ARG A 108 7.54 -0.40 6.05
C ARG A 108 6.21 -0.33 6.81
N HIS A 109 5.39 0.68 6.53
CA HIS A 109 4.04 0.79 7.11
C HIS A 109 3.16 -0.41 6.71
N LEU A 110 3.18 -0.83 5.44
CA LEU A 110 2.49 -2.05 5.01
C LEU A 110 2.93 -3.28 5.81
N ARG A 111 4.25 -3.50 5.97
CA ARG A 111 4.77 -4.61 6.81
C ARG A 111 4.17 -4.56 8.20
N THR A 112 4.12 -3.39 8.84
CA THR A 112 3.49 -3.22 10.16
C THR A 112 2.00 -3.59 10.14
N LEU A 113 1.22 -3.18 9.15
CA LEU A 113 -0.20 -3.59 9.05
C LEU A 113 -0.34 -5.11 8.93
N PHE A 114 0.48 -5.75 8.09
CA PHE A 114 0.44 -7.22 7.96
C PHE A 114 0.85 -7.96 9.23
N THR A 115 1.75 -7.41 10.06
CA THR A 115 2.06 -8.01 11.38
C THR A 115 0.89 -8.01 12.34
N GLN A 116 -0.05 -7.08 12.17
CA GLN A 116 -1.20 -6.93 13.07
C GLN A 116 -2.33 -7.87 12.74
N LEU A 117 -2.36 -8.48 11.55
CA LEU A 117 -3.42 -9.40 11.15
C LEU A 117 -3.56 -10.56 12.15
N GLY A 118 -4.78 -11.09 12.25
CA GLY A 118 -5.04 -12.36 12.93
C GLY A 118 -5.07 -13.52 11.94
N ASN A 119 -5.18 -14.76 12.45
CA ASN A 119 -5.42 -15.96 11.61
C ASN A 119 -6.83 -15.99 10.98
N GLY A 120 -7.67 -14.99 11.25
CA GLY A 120 -9.03 -14.91 10.72
C GLY A 120 -9.05 -14.75 9.21
N SER A 121 -9.97 -15.45 8.56
CA SER A 121 -10.37 -15.20 7.17
C SER A 121 -11.56 -14.24 7.17
N CYS A 122 -11.74 -13.46 6.10
CA CYS A 122 -12.99 -12.74 5.89
C CYS A 122 -14.14 -13.76 5.85
N ALA A 123 -15.16 -13.56 6.69
CA ALA A 123 -16.39 -14.36 6.68
C ALA A 123 -17.34 -13.88 5.59
#